data_AF-A0A8K0EVX0-F1
#
_entry.id   AF-A0A8K0EVX0-F1
#
_cell.length_a   1.000
_cell.length_b   1.000
_cell.length_c   1.000
_cell.angle_alpha   90.00
_cell.angle_beta   90.00
_cell.angle_gamma   90.00
#
_symmetry.space_group_name_H-M   'P 1'
#
loop_
_entity.id
_entity.type
_entity.pdbx_description
1 polymer ?
#
loop_
_entity_poly.entity_id
_entity_poly.type
_entity_poly.pdbx_seq_one_letter_code
_entity_poly.pdbx_strand_id
1 'polypeptide(L)'
;MIQDDGSGLLGREEDPLIKNRPELVRDLTSSAVMGDILNHLLSRGHLSEEECGIIKANRTAHDKARELLDIVGRKGEAARRAFKEVLEEVSPHLAELVE
;
A
#
# COMPACT_ATOMS: atom_id res chain seq x y z
N MET A 1 -22.41 27.38 -30.73
CA MET A 1 -21.82 27.79 -29.44
C MET A 1 -20.95 26.65 -28.97
N ILE A 2 -19.77 27.00 -28.48
CA ILE A 2 -18.59 26.16 -28.27
C ILE A 2 -18.86 24.96 -27.35
N GLN A 3 -18.20 23.84 -27.68
CA GLN A 3 -18.01 22.63 -26.88
C GLN A 3 -17.19 22.97 -25.63
N ASP A 4 -17.70 22.70 -24.43
CA ASP A 4 -16.92 22.33 -23.23
C ASP A 4 -17.91 22.07 -22.07
N ASP A 5 -18.20 20.80 -21.78
CA ASP A 5 -18.65 20.41 -20.45
C ASP A 5 -17.69 19.33 -20.00
N GLY A 6 -16.53 19.79 -19.53
CA GLY A 6 -15.61 18.95 -18.80
C GLY A 6 -16.28 18.54 -17.49
N SER A 7 -16.42 17.24 -17.27
CA SER A 7 -15.75 16.57 -16.15
C SER A 7 -16.06 15.08 -16.20
N GLY A 8 -15.23 14.34 -16.92
CA GLY A 8 -15.03 12.93 -16.65
C GLY A 8 -14.31 12.74 -15.32
N LEU A 9 -14.86 13.24 -14.21
CA LEU A 9 -14.44 12.80 -12.88
C LEU A 9 -15.40 11.69 -12.48
N LEU A 10 -15.09 10.49 -12.95
CA LEU A 10 -15.31 9.33 -12.10
C LEU A 10 -14.71 9.72 -10.75
N GLY A 11 -15.57 9.98 -9.77
CA GLY A 11 -15.21 9.82 -8.37
C GLY A 11 -14.84 8.37 -8.18
N ARG A 12 -13.66 7.98 -8.71
CA ARG A 12 -12.95 6.80 -8.28
C ARG A 12 -12.87 7.01 -6.79
N GLU A 13 -13.56 6.16 -6.05
CA GLU A 13 -13.38 6.02 -4.61
C GLU A 13 -11.91 6.21 -4.35
N GLU A 14 -11.55 7.34 -3.72
CA GLU A 14 -10.16 7.68 -3.48
C GLU A 14 -9.64 6.54 -2.64
N ASP A 15 -8.83 5.71 -3.28
CA ASP A 15 -8.23 4.54 -2.72
C ASP A 15 -7.75 4.85 -1.30
N PRO A 16 -8.28 4.22 -0.24
CA PRO A 16 -7.96 4.59 1.15
C PRO A 16 -6.45 4.53 1.42
N LEU A 17 -5.75 3.65 0.69
CA LEU A 17 -4.28 3.57 0.66
C LEU A 17 -3.56 4.82 0.11
N ILE A 18 -4.19 5.58 -0.78
CA ILE A 18 -3.68 6.85 -1.31
C ILE A 18 -4.02 7.98 -0.34
N LYS A 19 -5.25 7.99 0.20
CA LYS A 19 -5.73 9.00 1.15
C LYS A 19 -4.96 8.97 2.47
N ASN A 20 -4.75 7.78 3.03
CA ASN A 20 -4.07 7.55 4.30
C ASN A 20 -2.59 7.23 4.12
N ARG A 21 -2.07 7.32 2.88
CA ARG A 21 -0.67 7.06 2.52
C ARG A 21 0.35 7.69 3.48
N PRO A 22 0.29 9.00 3.82
CA PRO A 22 1.31 9.60 4.68
C PRO A 22 1.32 9.02 6.10
N GLU A 23 0.14 8.67 6.63
CA GLU A 23 0.03 8.06 7.96
C GLU A 23 0.53 6.63 7.95
N LEU A 24 0.09 5.83 6.95
CA LEU A 24 0.55 4.47 6.74
C LEU A 24 2.07 4.41 6.59
N VAL A 25 2.65 5.29 5.77
CA VAL A 25 4.11 5.35 5.58
C VAL A 25 4.82 5.69 6.88
N ARG A 26 4.35 6.70 7.63
CA ARG A 26 4.97 7.10 8.90
C ARG A 26 4.97 5.96 9.91
N ASP A 27 3.86 5.26 10.04
CA ASP A 27 3.72 4.17 11.01
C ASP A 27 4.46 2.90 10.57
N LEU A 28 4.39 2.52 9.28
CA LEU A 28 5.21 1.44 8.71
C LEU A 28 6.72 1.71 8.80
N THR A 29 7.11 2.98 8.81
CA THR A 29 8.52 3.40 8.99
C THR A 29 8.94 3.32 10.45
N SER A 30 8.02 3.66 11.36
CA SER A 30 8.27 3.66 12.81
C SER A 30 8.23 2.24 13.39
N SER A 31 7.46 1.37 12.76
CA SER A 31 7.32 -0.03 13.15
C SER A 31 8.27 -0.91 12.35
N ALA A 32 9.09 -1.71 13.02
CA ALA A 32 10.05 -2.62 12.37
C ALA A 32 9.39 -3.82 11.65
N VAL A 33 8.06 -3.83 11.52
CA VAL A 33 7.24 -4.90 10.93
C VAL A 33 7.29 -4.96 9.39
N MET A 34 7.97 -4.02 8.75
CA MET A 34 8.14 -3.99 7.29
C MET A 34 8.70 -5.32 6.74
N GLY A 35 9.65 -5.93 7.46
CA GLY A 35 10.24 -7.21 7.07
C GLY A 35 9.21 -8.34 7.06
N ASP A 36 8.43 -8.45 8.13
CA ASP A 36 7.35 -9.43 8.27
C ASP A 36 6.27 -9.22 7.22
N ILE A 37 5.85 -7.97 6.99
CA ILE A 37 4.82 -7.66 5.99
C ILE A 37 5.23 -8.15 4.60
N LEU A 38 6.47 -7.86 4.19
CA LEU A 38 7.00 -8.29 2.90
C LEU A 38 7.09 -9.82 2.82
N ASN A 39 7.51 -10.48 3.89
CA ASN A 39 7.62 -11.93 3.93
C ASN A 39 6.25 -12.60 3.83
N HIS A 40 5.25 -12.08 4.54
CA HIS A 40 3.87 -12.59 4.47
C HIS A 40 3.25 -12.38 3.09
N LEU A 41 3.40 -11.18 2.51
CA LEU A 41 2.87 -10.89 1.17
C LEU A 41 3.54 -11.73 0.08
N LEU A 42 4.86 -11.98 0.21
CA LEU A 42 5.60 -12.88 -0.67
C LEU A 42 5.12 -14.33 -0.51
N SER A 43 5.00 -14.82 0.73
CA SER A 43 4.53 -16.17 1.03
C SER A 43 3.09 -16.43 0.55
N ARG A 44 2.24 -15.39 0.54
CA ARG A 44 0.87 -15.45 0.01
C ARG A 44 0.81 -15.29 -1.52
N GLY A 45 1.93 -15.00 -2.19
CA GLY A 45 2.00 -14.81 -3.64
C GLY A 45 1.45 -13.47 -4.14
N HIS A 46 1.22 -12.51 -3.23
CA HIS A 46 0.76 -11.17 -3.60
C HIS A 46 1.92 -10.25 -4.01
N LEU A 47 3.12 -10.52 -3.53
CA LEU A 47 4.36 -9.91 -4.01
C LEU A 47 5.25 -10.97 -4.65
N SER A 48 5.93 -10.61 -5.73
CA SER A 48 7.01 -11.39 -6.31
C SER A 48 8.32 -11.11 -5.58
N GLU A 49 9.29 -12.02 -5.69
CA GLU A 49 10.64 -11.81 -5.14
C GLU A 49 11.30 -10.54 -5.70
N GLU A 50 11.05 -10.22 -6.97
CA GLU A 50 11.52 -8.98 -7.60
C GLU A 50 10.92 -7.73 -6.93
N GLU A 51 9.60 -7.70 -6.72
CA GLU A 51 8.92 -6.59 -6.05
C GLU A 51 9.43 -6.43 -4.62
N CYS A 52 9.57 -7.55 -3.89
CA CYS A 52 10.16 -7.54 -2.56
C CYS A 52 11.61 -7.04 -2.58
N GLY A 53 12.39 -7.39 -3.60
CA GLY A 53 13.75 -6.92 -3.82
C GLY A 53 13.82 -5.41 -4.06
N ILE A 54 12.95 -4.87 -4.92
CA ILE A 54 12.84 -3.44 -5.21
C ILE A 54 12.49 -2.67 -3.93
N ILE A 55 11.50 -3.16 -3.18
CA ILE A 55 11.13 -2.55 -1.89
C ILE A 55 12.36 -2.59 -0.97
N LYS A 56 12.97 -3.76 -0.73
CA LYS A 56 14.12 -3.90 0.17
C LYS A 56 15.34 -3.08 -0.25
N ALA A 57 15.53 -2.84 -1.55
CA ALA A 57 16.62 -2.05 -2.11
C ALA A 57 16.50 -0.54 -1.80
N ASN A 58 15.33 -0.06 -1.38
CA ASN A 58 15.16 1.32 -0.96
C ASN A 58 16.00 1.65 0.28
N ARG A 59 16.55 2.87 0.31
CA ARG A 59 17.52 3.30 1.34
C ARG A 59 16.88 3.55 2.69
N THR A 60 15.67 4.12 2.73
CA THR A 60 14.98 4.47 3.96
C THR A 60 13.73 3.62 4.14
N ALA A 61 13.33 3.37 5.39
CA ALA A 61 12.08 2.65 5.68
C ALA A 61 10.83 3.42 5.17
N HIS A 62 10.92 4.73 5.06
CA HIS A 62 9.89 5.57 4.43
C HIS A 62 9.73 5.27 2.93
N ASP A 63 10.83 5.22 2.18
CA ASP A 63 10.80 4.85 0.76
C ASP A 63 10.27 3.42 0.56
N LYS A 64 10.69 2.50 1.43
CA LYS A 64 10.17 1.11 1.44
C LYS A 64 8.64 1.08 1.60
N ALA A 65 8.12 1.80 2.59
CA ALA A 65 6.69 1.85 2.86
C ALA A 65 5.92 2.43 1.67
N ARG A 66 6.44 3.52 1.11
CA ARG A 66 5.83 4.17 -0.05
C ARG A 66 5.78 3.24 -1.25
N GLU A 67 6.89 2.56 -1.56
CA GLU A 67 6.98 1.61 -2.67
C GLU A 67 6.02 0.42 -2.47
N LEU A 68 5.97 -0.13 -1.26
CA LEU A 68 5.03 -1.19 -0.91
C LEU A 68 3.57 -0.78 -1.18
N LEU A 69 3.16 0.40 -0.68
CA LEU A 69 1.82 0.92 -0.90
C LEU A 69 1.53 1.20 -2.38
N ASP A 70 2.55 1.60 -3.16
CA ASP A 70 2.43 1.79 -4.60
C ASP A 70 2.17 0.48 -5.33
N ILE A 71 2.94 -0.57 -5.02
CA ILE A 71 2.78 -1.91 -5.60
C ILE A 71 1.42 -2.50 -5.23
N VAL A 72 1.05 -2.45 -3.95
CA VAL A 72 -0.25 -2.91 -3.46
C VAL A 72 -1.39 -2.13 -4.13
N GLY A 73 -1.23 -0.82 -4.32
CA GLY A 73 -2.17 0.02 -5.06
C GLY A 73 -2.30 -0.37 -6.53
N ARG A 74 -1.19 -0.62 -7.23
CA ARG A 74 -1.20 -1.03 -8.65
C ARG A 74 -1.78 -2.43 -8.87
N LYS A 75 -1.59 -3.36 -7.93
CA LYS A 75 -2.17 -4.71 -8.02
C LYS A 75 -3.67 -4.75 -7.77
N GLY A 76 -4.22 -3.74 -7.12
CA GLY A 76 -5.66 -3.65 -6.82
C GLY A 76 -6.08 -4.42 -5.57
N GLU A 77 -7.39 -4.58 -5.39
CA GLU A 77 -8.02 -5.06 -4.15
C GLU A 77 -7.45 -6.35 -3.56
N ALA A 78 -7.05 -7.32 -4.38
CA ALA A 78 -6.51 -8.59 -3.87
C ALA A 78 -5.23 -8.40 -3.04
N ALA A 79 -4.31 -7.57 -3.52
CA ALA A 79 -3.08 -7.26 -2.79
C ALA A 79 -3.36 -6.39 -1.56
N ARG A 80 -4.37 -5.51 -1.64
CA ARG A 80 -4.80 -4.67 -0.52
C ARG A 80 -5.38 -5.48 0.61
N ARG A 81 -6.25 -6.44 0.28
CA ARG A 81 -6.87 -7.32 1.27
C ARG A 81 -5.81 -8.11 2.02
N ALA A 82 -4.87 -8.69 1.29
CA ALA A 82 -3.75 -9.40 1.91
C ALA A 82 -2.86 -8.48 2.74
N PHE A 83 -2.59 -7.26 2.27
CA PHE A 83 -1.86 -6.27 3.04
C PHE A 83 -2.61 -5.91 4.32
N LYS A 84 -3.94 -5.70 4.26
CA LYS A 84 -4.80 -5.48 5.43
C LYS A 84 -4.74 -6.65 6.40
N GLU A 85 -4.93 -7.89 5.95
CA GLU A 85 -4.86 -9.08 6.81
C GLU A 85 -3.53 -9.12 7.59
N VAL A 86 -2.43 -8.82 6.92
CA VAL A 86 -1.12 -8.81 7.56
C VAL A 86 -0.99 -7.62 8.54
N LEU A 87 -1.52 -6.45 8.18
CA LEU A 87 -1.61 -5.31 9.09
C LEU A 87 -2.46 -5.63 10.32
N GLU A 88 -3.56 -6.38 10.20
CA GLU A 88 -4.36 -6.79 11.36
C GLU A 88 -3.55 -7.66 12.34
N GLU A 89 -2.65 -8.50 11.83
CA GLU A 89 -1.77 -9.34 12.67
C GLU A 89 -0.63 -8.54 13.33
N VAL A 90 0.01 -7.62 12.60
CA VAL A 90 1.20 -6.91 13.12
C VAL A 90 0.87 -5.57 13.77
N SER A 91 -0.20 -4.91 13.34
CA SER A 91 -0.47 -3.49 13.57
C SER A 91 -1.93 -3.13 13.27
N PRO A 92 -2.89 -3.55 14.10
CA PRO A 92 -4.33 -3.42 13.81
C PRO A 92 -4.79 -1.96 13.62
N HIS A 93 -4.09 -0.99 14.21
CA HIS A 93 -4.37 0.44 13.99
C HIS A 93 -4.12 0.89 12.54
N LEU A 94 -3.20 0.24 11.82
CA LEU A 94 -2.95 0.54 10.41
C LEU A 94 -3.97 -0.14 9.50
N ALA A 95 -4.50 -1.30 9.90
CA ALA A 95 -5.53 -2.00 9.15
C ALA A 95 -6.83 -1.19 9.04
N GLU A 96 -7.15 -0.39 10.05
CA GLU A 96 -8.31 0.51 10.04
C GLU A 96 -8.14 1.66 9.02
N LEU A 97 -6.91 2.08 8.73
CA LEU A 97 -6.62 3.15 7.76
C LEU A 97 -6.67 2.70 6.30
N VAL A 98 -6.79 1.39 6.05
CA VAL A 98 -6.88 0.79 4.71
C VAL A 98 -8.25 0.17 4.43
N GLU A 99 -9.23 0.40 5.30
CA GLU A 99 -10.63 0.00 5.15
C GLU A 99 -11.42 0.89 4.17
#